data_AF-A0A969KLX9-F1
#
_entry.id   AF-A0A969KLX9-F1
#
_cell.length_a   1.000
_cell.length_b   1.000
_cell.length_c   1.000
_cell.angle_alpha   90.00
_cell.angle_beta   90.00
_cell.angle_gamma   90.00
#
_symmetry.space_group_name_H-M   'P 1'
#
loop_
_entity.id
_entity.type
_entity.pdbx_description
1 polymer ?
#
loop_
_entity_poly.entity_id
_entity_poly.type
_entity_poly.pdbx_seq_one_letter_code
_entity_poly.pdbx_strand_id
1 'polypeptide(L)'
;MDLVQFGIGFRGCLFDPDPSVCEGLIEQIGQGVGVARQLGAHVCLIRTGSLSPNGSYSPSRANHTQESWRRLVDSMRRVAALAEEAEQTVVIEPTC
;
A
#
# COMPACT_ATOMS: atom_id res chain seq x y z
N MET A 1 25.50 1.89 2.72
CA MET A 1 24.74 0.64 2.53
C MET A 1 23.95 0.80 1.25
N ASP A 2 23.97 -0.18 0.36
CA ASP A 2 23.14 -0.17 -0.86
C ASP A 2 21.78 -0.78 -0.53
N LEU A 3 20.78 0.06 -0.26
CA LEU A 3 19.46 -0.41 0.17
C LEU A 3 18.57 -0.63 -1.05
N VAL A 4 18.61 -1.84 -1.60
CA VAL A 4 17.83 -2.17 -2.81
C VAL A 4 16.33 -2.01 -2.58
N GLN A 5 15.82 -2.32 -1.37
CA GLN A 5 14.38 -2.29 -1.09
C GLN A 5 14.10 -1.91 0.37
N PHE A 6 13.11 -1.06 0.58
CA PHE A 6 12.54 -0.75 1.90
C PHE A 6 11.08 -1.22 1.98
N GLY A 7 10.75 -2.09 2.93
CA GLY A 7 9.40 -2.61 3.09
C GLY A 7 8.55 -1.76 4.04
N ILE A 8 7.36 -1.34 3.60
CA ILE A 8 6.39 -0.64 4.45
C ILE A 8 5.29 -1.64 4.84
N GLY A 9 5.35 -2.12 6.07
CA GLY A 9 4.38 -3.06 6.62
C GLY A 9 3.19 -2.36 7.27
N PHE A 10 1.98 -2.84 6.95
CA PHE A 10 0.75 -2.44 7.64
C PHE A 10 -0.22 -3.62 7.74
N ARG A 11 -1.21 -3.50 8.63
CA ARG A 11 -2.19 -4.56 8.94
C ARG A 11 -3.53 -4.40 8.24
N GLY A 12 -3.83 -3.20 7.71
CA GLY A 12 -5.11 -2.91 7.08
C GLY A 12 -5.18 -3.30 5.60
N CYS A 13 -6.28 -2.90 4.96
CA CYS A 13 -6.58 -3.15 3.55
C CYS A 13 -6.72 -1.81 2.81
N LEU A 14 -6.00 -1.64 1.69
CA LEU A 14 -6.06 -0.40 0.89
C LEU A 14 -7.36 -0.24 0.09
N PHE A 15 -8.25 -1.22 0.16
CA PHE A 15 -9.56 -1.21 -0.48
C PHE A 15 -10.67 -1.58 0.50
N ASP A 16 -10.44 -1.25 1.78
CA ASP A 16 -11.43 -1.37 2.85
C ASP A 16 -12.69 -0.55 2.50
N PRO A 17 -13.90 -1.06 2.76
CA PRO A 17 -15.12 -0.27 2.62
C PRO A 17 -15.18 0.93 3.56
N ASP A 18 -14.45 0.93 4.68
CA ASP A 18 -14.29 2.08 5.57
C ASP A 18 -13.23 3.04 5.01
N PRO A 19 -13.61 4.26 4.57
CA PRO A 19 -12.66 5.23 4.03
C PRO A 19 -11.58 5.65 5.03
N SER A 20 -11.89 5.65 6.33
CA SER A 20 -10.94 6.07 7.37
C SER A 20 -9.75 5.11 7.48
N VAL A 21 -9.99 3.81 7.24
CA VAL A 21 -8.92 2.80 7.16
C VAL A 21 -8.00 3.11 5.99
N CYS A 22 -8.56 3.37 4.81
CA CYS A 22 -7.78 3.67 3.62
C CYS A 22 -6.98 4.97 3.78
N GLU A 23 -7.59 6.02 4.35
CA GLU A 23 -6.93 7.30 4.61
C GLU A 23 -5.73 7.14 5.55
N GLY A 24 -5.91 6.46 6.68
CA GLY A 24 -4.81 6.24 7.64
C GLY A 24 -3.68 5.40 7.04
N LEU A 25 -4.00 4.39 6.22
CA LEU A 25 -2.96 3.59 5.54
C LEU A 25 -2.20 4.40 4.50
N ILE A 26 -2.89 5.24 3.72
CA ILE A 26 -2.25 6.09 2.71
C ILE A 26 -1.32 7.10 3.37
N GLU A 27 -1.72 7.69 4.50
CA GLU A 27 -0.86 8.57 5.28
C GLU A 27 0.39 7.82 5.80
N GLN A 28 0.20 6.63 6.38
CA GLN A 28 1.30 5.79 6.86
C GLN A 28 2.27 5.40 5.73
N ILE A 29 1.75 5.07 4.54
CA ILE A 29 2.57 4.77 3.35
C ILE A 29 3.35 6.01 2.93
N GLY A 30 2.73 7.19 2.88
CA GLY A 30 3.40 8.44 2.53
C GLY A 30 4.59 8.74 3.45
N GLN A 31 4.41 8.57 4.76
CA GLN A 31 5.50 8.70 5.74
C GLN A 31 6.61 7.67 5.47
N GLY A 32 6.26 6.41 5.22
CA GLY A 32 7.22 5.34 4.92
C GLY A 32 8.01 5.58 3.62
N VAL A 33 7.36 6.11 2.59
CA VAL A 33 7.99 6.50 1.31
C VAL A 33 9.02 7.60 1.54
N GLY A 34 8.68 8.62 2.34
CA GLY A 34 9.63 9.68 2.71
C GLY A 34 10.85 9.13 3.45
N VAL A 35 10.65 8.18 4.37
CA VAL A 35 11.75 7.50 5.07
C VAL A 35 12.62 6.70 4.11
N ALA A 36 12.03 5.95 3.19
CA ALA A 36 12.78 5.17 2.20
C ALA A 36 13.67 6.07 1.33
N ARG A 37 13.15 7.23 0.90
CA ARG A 37 13.92 8.24 0.17
C ARG A 37 15.11 8.77 0.97
N GLN A 38 14.93 9.04 2.26
CA GLN A 38 15.98 9.51 3.16
C GLN A 38 17.05 8.46 3.41
N LEU A 39 16.66 7.18 3.48
CA LEU A 39 17.58 6.05 3.63
C LEU A 39 18.30 5.67 2.33
N GLY A 40 17.94 6.31 1.20
CA GLY A 40 18.53 6.02 -0.10
C GLY A 40 18.09 4.67 -0.67
N ALA A 41 16.86 4.25 -0.38
CA ALA A 41 16.31 3.02 -0.96
C ALA A 41 16.07 3.18 -2.48
N HIS A 42 16.29 2.13 -3.26
CA HIS A 42 15.93 2.17 -4.69
C HIS A 42 14.41 2.09 -4.88
N VAL A 43 13.74 1.24 -4.11
CA VAL A 43 12.28 1.06 -4.17
C VAL A 43 11.65 0.86 -2.78
N CYS A 44 10.38 1.22 -2.69
CA CYS A 44 9.50 0.92 -1.55
C CYS A 44 8.61 -0.26 -1.88
N LEU A 45 8.65 -1.33 -1.09
CA LEU A 45 7.72 -2.45 -1.22
C LEU A 45 6.51 -2.24 -0.31
N ILE A 46 5.31 -2.28 -0.91
CA ILE A 46 4.05 -2.37 -0.16
C ILE A 46 3.24 -3.56 -0.63
N ARG A 47 2.25 -3.93 0.19
CA ARG A 47 1.20 -4.87 -0.17
C ARG A 47 -0.13 -4.15 -0.25
N THR A 48 -1.15 -4.77 -0.82
CA THR A 48 -2.50 -4.17 -0.91
C THR A 48 -3.39 -4.51 0.29
N GLY A 49 -3.04 -5.58 1.01
CA GLY A 49 -3.83 -6.12 2.11
C GLY A 49 -4.96 -7.04 1.63
N SER A 50 -5.91 -7.30 2.52
CA SER A 50 -7.04 -8.21 2.27
C SER A 50 -8.22 -7.87 3.16
N LEU A 51 -9.44 -8.09 2.65
CA LEU A 51 -10.69 -8.00 3.42
C LEU A 51 -10.97 -9.25 4.27
N SER A 52 -10.00 -10.16 4.39
CA SER A 52 -10.17 -11.35 5.21
C SER A 52 -10.21 -10.99 6.69
N PRO A 53 -11.17 -11.50 7.47
CA PRO A 53 -11.17 -11.32 8.93
C PRO A 53 -9.96 -11.98 9.60
N ASN A 54 -9.28 -12.90 8.91
CA ASN A 54 -8.06 -13.56 9.38
C ASN A 54 -6.79 -12.72 9.16
N GLY A 55 -6.94 -11.49 8.65
CA GLY A 55 -5.86 -10.51 8.49
C GLY A 55 -5.43 -10.26 7.04
N SER A 56 -4.59 -9.24 6.85
CA SER A 56 -4.18 -8.71 5.55
C SER A 56 -3.44 -9.68 4.64
N TYR A 57 -2.96 -10.81 5.19
CA TYR A 57 -2.28 -11.89 4.45
C TYR A 57 -3.17 -13.06 4.06
N SER A 58 -4.40 -13.08 4.55
CA SER A 58 -5.31 -14.20 4.31
C SER A 58 -6.17 -13.92 3.08
N PRO A 59 -6.40 -14.89 2.18
CA PRO A 59 -7.24 -14.69 1.02
C PRO A 59 -8.70 -14.43 1.42
N SER A 60 -9.44 -13.70 0.58
CA SER A 60 -10.88 -13.46 0.75
C SER A 60 -11.56 -13.30 -0.60
N ARG A 61 -12.73 -13.95 -0.78
CA ARG A 61 -13.55 -13.77 -1.99
C ARG A 61 -13.98 -12.31 -2.19
N ALA A 62 -14.11 -11.55 -1.10
CA ALA A 62 -14.45 -10.14 -1.14
C ALA A 62 -13.38 -9.28 -1.83
N ASN A 63 -12.13 -9.77 -1.95
CA ASN A 63 -11.06 -9.06 -2.65
C ASN A 63 -11.31 -8.96 -4.16
N HIS A 64 -12.08 -9.89 -4.73
CA HIS A 64 -12.23 -10.04 -6.19
C HIS A 64 -13.53 -9.43 -6.74
N THR A 65 -14.21 -8.57 -5.99
CA THR A 65 -15.39 -7.85 -6.50
C THR A 65 -14.96 -6.64 -7.33
N GLN A 66 -15.81 -6.21 -8.27
CA GLN A 66 -15.56 -4.97 -9.02
C GLN A 66 -15.46 -3.74 -8.12
N GLU A 67 -16.18 -3.73 -7.00
CA GLU A 67 -16.16 -2.64 -6.03
C GLU A 67 -14.81 -2.57 -5.31
N SER A 68 -14.28 -3.72 -4.87
CA SER A 68 -12.94 -3.81 -4.28
C SER A 68 -11.86 -3.40 -5.27
N TRP A 69 -11.99 -3.78 -6.55
CA TRP A 69 -11.08 -3.32 -7.60
C TRP A 69 -11.09 -1.80 -7.78
N ARG A 70 -12.27 -1.17 -7.83
CA ARG A 70 -12.39 0.30 -7.94
C ARG A 70 -11.73 1.00 -6.76
N ARG A 71 -12.04 0.58 -5.53
CA ARG A 71 -11.41 1.11 -4.31
C ARG A 71 -9.89 0.95 -4.34
N LEU A 72 -9.38 -0.22 -4.76
CA LEU A 72 -7.95 -0.45 -4.88
C LEU A 72 -7.30 0.51 -5.87
N VAL A 73 -7.89 0.67 -7.06
CA VAL A 73 -7.37 1.61 -8.08
C VAL A 73 -7.34 3.04 -7.53
N ASP A 74 -8.37 3.47 -6.84
CA ASP A 74 -8.45 4.82 -6.27
C ASP A 74 -7.37 5.05 -5.19
N SER A 75 -7.18 4.09 -4.28
CA SER A 75 -6.09 4.14 -3.30
C SER A 75 -4.71 4.08 -3.95
N MET A 76 -4.52 3.29 -5.01
CA MET A 76 -3.25 3.19 -5.73
C MET A 76 -2.88 4.47 -6.46
N ARG A 77 -3.86 5.21 -7.01
CA ARG A 77 -3.59 6.54 -7.57
C ARG A 77 -3.07 7.52 -6.53
N ARG A 78 -3.63 7.47 -5.31
CA ARG A 78 -3.19 8.32 -4.19
C ARG A 78 -1.78 7.96 -3.72
N VAL A 79 -1.48 6.66 -3.60
CA VAL A 79 -0.13 6.19 -3.28
C VAL A 79 0.87 6.56 -4.37
N ALA A 80 0.50 6.45 -5.65
CA ALA A 80 1.36 6.85 -6.77
C ALA A 80 1.71 8.34 -6.70
N ALA A 81 0.73 9.22 -6.42
CA ALA A 81 0.98 10.66 -6.27
C ALA A 81 1.98 10.97 -5.14
N LEU A 82 1.86 10.29 -3.99
CA LEU A 82 2.81 10.43 -2.87
C LEU A 82 4.21 9.94 -3.25
N ALA A 83 4.30 8.84 -4.01
CA ALA A 83 5.56 8.29 -4.48
C ALA A 83 6.25 9.24 -5.49
N GLU A 84 5.48 9.81 -6.41
CA GLU A 84 5.96 10.82 -7.37
C GLU A 84 6.49 12.07 -6.67
N GLU A 85 5.75 12.61 -5.69
CA GLU A 85 6.17 13.77 -4.89
C GLU A 85 7.47 13.51 -4.13
N ALA A 86 7.67 12.28 -3.64
CA ALA A 86 8.87 11.88 -2.91
C ALA A 86 10.03 11.42 -3.81
N GLU A 87 9.89 11.47 -5.14
CA GLU A 87 10.85 10.92 -6.10
C GLU A 87 11.23 9.46 -5.76
N GLN A 88 10.21 8.63 -5.51
CA GLN A 88 10.36 7.22 -5.14
C GLN A 88 9.53 6.31 -6.03
N THR A 89 10.05 5.09 -6.21
CA THR A 89 9.31 4.02 -6.87
C THR A 89 8.68 3.12 -5.81
N VAL A 90 7.36 2.98 -5.87
CA VAL A 90 6.62 1.99 -5.07
C VAL A 90 6.39 0.75 -5.92
N VAL A 91 6.75 -0.42 -5.40
CA VAL A 91 6.48 -1.74 -5.98
C VAL A 91 5.43 -2.46 -5.13
N ILE A 92 4.55 -3.21 -5.81
CA ILE A 92 3.44 -3.91 -5.17
C ILE A 92 3.73 -5.41 -5.12
N GLU A 93 3.70 -5.99 -3.91
CA GLU A 93 3.55 -7.43 -3.72
C GLU A 93 2.05 -7.76 -3.65
N PRO A 94 1.49 -8.51 -4.61
CA PRO A 94 0.08 -8.86 -4.59
C PRO A 94 -0.20 -9.90 -3.50
N THR A 95 -1.22 -9.63 -2.67
CA THR A 95 -1.70 -10.53 -1.59
C THR A 95 -3.10 -11.08 -1.83
N CYS A 96 -3.60 -11.00 -3.07
CA CYS A 96 -4.92 -11.44 -3.48
C CYS A 96 -4.96 -12.86 -4.06
#